data_AF-A0A2G9THU1-F1
#
_entry.id   AF-A0A2G9THU1-F1
#
_cell.length_a   1.000
_cell.length_b   1.000
_cell.length_c   1.000
_cell.angle_alpha   90.00
_cell.angle_beta   90.00
_cell.angle_gamma   90.00
#
_symmetry.space_group_name_H-M   'P 1'
#
loop_
_entity.id
_entity.type
_entity.pdbx_description
1 polymer ?
#
loop_
_entity_poly.entity_id
_entity_poly.type
_entity_poly.pdbx_seq_one_letter_code
_entity_poly.pdbx_strand_id
1 'polypeptide(L)' 'MYKALEYGIKACELDVPQSCANVARMYKLGDGVEKNVDEAKKYVDKAQEIMEALKSKENVPGFTG' A
#
# COMPACT_ATOMS: atom_id res chain seq x y z
N MET A 1 -3.10 -16.55 -0.93
CA MET A 1 -2.37 -15.40 -0.34
C MET A 1 -1.63 -14.59 -1.40
N TYR A 2 -0.89 -15.20 -2.34
CA TYR A 2 -0.13 -14.48 -3.39
C TYR A 2 -0.94 -13.45 -4.21
N LYS A 3 -2.18 -13.80 -4.59
CA LYS A 3 -3.07 -12.89 -5.33
C LYS A 3 -3.37 -11.58 -4.58
N ALA A 4 -3.48 -11.60 -3.25
CA ALA A 4 -3.78 -10.40 -2.47
C ALA A 4 -2.66 -9.36 -2.56
N LEU A 5 -1.42 -9.83 -2.58
CA LEU A 5 -0.26 -8.98 -2.82
C LEU A 5 -0.26 -8.45 -4.25
N GLU A 6 -0.53 -9.30 -5.23
CA GLU A 6 -0.57 -8.92 -6.65
C GLU A 6 -1.65 -7.85 -6.94
N TYR A 7 -2.86 -8.03 -6.39
CA TYR A 7 -3.92 -7.02 -6.45
C TYR A 7 -3.56 -5.76 -5.66
N GLY A 8 -2.86 -5.90 -4.52
CA GLY A 8 -2.37 -4.79 -3.72
C GLY A 8 -1.34 -3.94 -4.46
N ILE A 9 -0.44 -4.57 -5.22
CA ILE A 9 0.56 -3.87 -6.06
C ILE A 9 -0.15 -3.13 -7.19
N LYS A 10 -1.07 -3.80 -7.91
CA LYS A 10 -1.87 -3.13 -8.94
C LYS A 10 -2.63 -1.92 -8.40
N ALA A 11 -3.23 -2.04 -7.23
CA ALA A 11 -3.91 -0.93 -6.60
C ALA A 11 -2.93 0.17 -6.15
N CYS A 12 -1.72 -0.17 -5.70
CA CYS A 12 -0.68 0.83 -5.47
C CYS A 12 -0.27 1.56 -6.76
N GLU A 13 -0.21 0.88 -7.91
CA GLU A 13 0.01 1.51 -9.22
C GLU A 13 -1.15 2.39 -9.68
N LEU A 14 -2.36 2.14 -9.15
CA LEU A 14 -3.55 2.97 -9.36
C LEU A 14 -3.64 4.16 -8.37
N ASP A 15 -2.54 4.52 -7.72
CA ASP A 15 -2.51 5.63 -6.75
C ASP A 15 -3.42 5.35 -5.53
N VAL A 16 -3.47 4.09 -5.05
CA VAL A 16 -4.21 3.73 -3.83
C VAL A 16 -3.22 3.45 -2.68
N PRO A 17 -3.03 4.39 -1.74
CA PRO A 17 -1.99 4.34 -0.72
C PRO A 17 -2.31 3.27 0.34
N GLN A 18 -3.61 3.06 0.62
CA GLN A 18 -4.12 2.01 1.48
C GLN A 18 -3.64 0.61 1.03
N SER A 19 -3.67 0.36 -0.29
CA SER A 19 -3.23 -0.90 -0.86
C SER A 19 -1.72 -1.06 -0.78
N CYS A 20 -0.97 0.01 -1.01
CA CYS A 20 0.49 0.01 -0.93
C CYS A 20 0.99 -0.24 0.51
N ALA A 21 0.32 0.36 1.51
CA ALA A 21 0.57 0.07 2.92
C ALA A 21 0.24 -1.40 3.29
N ASN A 22 -0.81 -1.96 2.69
CA ASN A 22 -1.18 -3.36 2.92
C ASN A 22 -0.15 -4.33 2.33
N VAL A 23 0.37 -4.04 1.12
CA VAL A 23 1.47 -4.81 0.49
C VAL A 23 2.72 -4.77 1.35
N ALA A 24 3.14 -3.58 1.81
CA ALA A 24 4.28 -3.45 2.71
C ALA A 24 4.11 -4.26 4.00
N ARG A 25 2.90 -4.27 4.56
CA ARG A 25 2.55 -5.07 5.74
C ARG A 25 2.64 -6.56 5.43
N MET A 26 2.18 -7.03 4.27
CA MET A 26 2.29 -8.44 3.85
C MET A 26 3.75 -8.88 3.76
N TYR A 27 4.62 -8.08 3.13
CA TYR A 27 6.06 -8.35 3.06
C TYR A 27 6.74 -8.34 4.44
N LYS A 28 6.28 -7.50 5.36
CA LYS A 28 6.82 -7.42 6.73
C LYS A 28 6.42 -8.61 7.59
N LEU A 29 5.18 -9.08 7.47
CA LEU A 29 4.64 -10.23 8.20
C LEU A 29 5.06 -11.57 7.58
N GLY A 30 5.33 -11.62 6.27
CA GLY A 30 5.60 -12.88 5.57
C GLY A 30 4.36 -13.78 5.47
N ASP A 31 3.16 -13.18 5.53
CA ASP A 31 1.90 -13.93 5.58
C ASP A 31 1.51 -14.38 4.15
N GLY A 32 2.07 -15.52 3.74
CA GLY A 32 1.84 -16.11 2.42
C GLY A 32 2.62 -15.48 1.26
N VAL A 33 3.66 -14.70 1.57
CA VAL A 33 4.72 -14.22 0.66
C VAL A 33 6.08 -14.26 1.38
N GLU A 34 7.17 -14.24 0.61
CA GLU A 34 8.51 -14.25 1.18
C GLU A 34 8.74 -12.96 1.98
N LYS A 35 9.15 -13.12 3.24
CA LYS A 35 9.35 -12.00 4.15
C LYS A 35 10.55 -11.19 3.69
N ASN A 36 10.31 -10.02 3.11
CA ASN A 36 11.33 -9.10 2.65
C ASN A 36 11.15 -7.72 3.29
N VAL A 37 11.96 -7.43 4.30
CA VAL A 37 11.88 -6.17 5.05
C VAL A 37 12.34 -4.98 4.19
N ASP A 38 13.28 -5.22 3.28
CA ASP A 38 13.74 -4.24 2.28
C ASP A 38 12.63 -3.87 1.29
N GLU A 39 11.93 -4.84 0.71
CA GLU A 39 10.78 -4.56 -0.15
C GLU A 39 9.66 -3.88 0.64
N ALA A 40 9.37 -4.37 1.86
CA ALA A 40 8.37 -3.74 2.71
C ALA A 40 8.65 -2.25 2.90
N LYS A 41 9.89 -1.87 3.24
CA LYS A 41 10.30 -0.46 3.36
C LYS A 41 10.10 0.31 2.06
N LYS A 42 10.51 -0.26 0.92
CA LYS A 42 10.35 0.37 -0.39
C LYS A 42 8.89 0.68 -0.71
N TYR A 43 7.98 -0.25 -0.40
CA TYR A 43 6.54 -0.06 -0.57
C TYR A 43 5.94 0.91 0.46
N VAL A 44 6.45 0.95 1.71
CA VAL A 44 6.04 1.98 2.68
C VAL A 44 6.41 3.37 2.20
N ASP A 45 7.64 3.57 1.72
CA ASP A 45 8.13 4.86 1.22
C ASP A 45 7.26 5.34 0.05
N LYS A 46 7.03 4.45 -0.92
CA LYS A 46 6.15 4.73 -2.06
C LYS A 46 4.70 5.03 -1.62
N ALA A 47 4.20 4.32 -0.61
CA ALA A 47 2.87 4.56 -0.05
C ALA A 47 2.79 5.96 0.59
N GLN A 48 3.84 6.41 1.28
CA GLN A 48 3.91 7.77 1.84
C GLN A 48 3.91 8.84 0.76
N GLU A 49 4.70 8.67 -0.30
CA GLU A 49 4.73 9.62 -1.43
C GLU A 49 3.35 9.75 -2.09
N ILE A 50 2.71 8.62 -2.37
CA ILE A 50 1.36 8.57 -2.93
C ILE A 50 0.35 9.17 -1.94
N MET A 51 0.47 8.87 -0.64
CA MET A 51 -0.41 9.40 0.39
C MET A 51 -0.28 10.92 0.54
N GLU A 52 0.92 11.49 0.43
CA GLU A 52 1.11 12.95 0.41
C GLU A 52 0.54 13.59 -0.87
N ALA A 53 0.78 12.96 -2.03
CA ALA A 53 0.23 13.41 -3.31
C ALA A 53 -1.30 13.39 -3.31
N LEU A 54 -1.89 12.36 -2.70
CA LEU A 54 -3.34 12.23 -2.55
C LEU A 54 -3.88 13.12 -1.45
N LYS A 55 -3.17 13.36 -0.35
CA LYS A 55 -3.62 14.31 0.68
C LYS A 55 -3.82 15.72 0.10
N SER A 56 -3.06 16.08 -0.93
CA SER A 56 -3.28 17.30 -1.71
C SER A 56 -4.51 17.24 -2.63
N LYS A 57 -4.94 16.06 -3.07
CA LYS A 57 -6.12 15.85 -3.94
C LYS A 57 -7.40 15.50 -3.18
N GLU A 58 -7.28 14.84 -2.04
CA GLU A 58 -8.33 14.22 -1.26
C GLU A 58 -8.65 15.16 -0.08
N ASN A 59 -9.10 16.37 -0.42
CA ASN A 59 -9.96 17.15 0.45
C ASN A 59 -11.40 16.66 0.27
N VAL A 60 -11.65 15.36 0.52
CA VAL A 60 -13.01 14.81 0.55
C VAL A 60 -13.30 14.35 1.98
N PRO A 61 -14.08 15.11 2.76
CA PRO A 61 -14.65 14.60 4.00
C PRO A 61 -15.69 13.56 3.62
N GLY A 62 -15.31 12.28 3.64
CA GLY A 62 -16.12 11.22 3.03
C GLY A 62 -15.96 9.85 3.67
N PHE A 63 -15.92 9.79 5.01
CA PHE A 63 -16.29 8.57 5.73
C PHE A 63 -17.33 8.93 6.79
N THR A 64 -18.55 9.24 6.33
CA THR A 64 -19.74 9.17 7.17
C THR A 64 -20.28 7.75 7.04
N GLY A 65 -20.06 6.95 8.09
CA GLY A 65 -20.90 5.78 8.38
C GLY A 65 -22.23 6.20 8.98
#